data_AF-A0A9N9HL47-F1
#
_entry.id   AF-A0A9N9HL47-F1
#
_cell.length_a   1.000
_cell.length_b   1.000
_cell.length_c   1.000
_cell.angle_alpha   90.00
_cell.angle_beta   90.00
_cell.angle_gamma   90.00
#
_symmetry.space_group_name_H-M   'P 1'
#
loop_
_entity.id
_entity.type
_entity.pdbx_description
1 polymer ?
#
loop_
_entity_poly.entity_id
_entity_poly.type
_entity_poly.pdbx_seq_one_letter_code
_entity_poly.pdbx_strand_id
1 'polypeptide(L)'
;MIDGNVIAYEVPLSDHGAVVIKFAFLIHEWDDQLNQIVEEDLVLEDTSHCTADLTIKPRDLPRPRPGHESNSNGGPYQTLVFEVGTTEAVSSLHDLSARYFSPQTTIQIYIAIKLYPIRQDNTRAMFAMRYLRTNQHPTVLDVVISFGTAPLHQSVIGYLLNDMSVPDANITGVGRSDDAIACNGPSIPDYQLNIPAAELYNGSLNGIPPNAVDGFDLDLWEIQRKALNPHYY
;
A
#
# COMPACT_ATOMS: atom_id res chain seq x y z
N MET A 1 0.33 11.24 -16.31
CA MET A 1 1.46 11.23 -17.27
C MET A 1 2.72 11.05 -16.47
N ILE A 2 3.54 10.07 -16.83
CA ILE A 2 4.82 9.82 -16.16
C ILE A 2 5.92 10.10 -17.17
N ASP A 3 6.81 11.03 -16.85
CA ASP A 3 7.96 11.45 -17.68
C ASP A 3 7.59 11.79 -19.14
N GLY A 4 6.48 12.50 -19.32
CA GLY A 4 5.98 12.89 -20.66
C GLY A 4 5.28 11.77 -21.44
N ASN A 5 5.14 10.58 -20.87
CA ASN A 5 4.38 9.48 -21.46
C ASN A 5 2.96 9.41 -20.91
N VAL A 6 1.99 9.17 -21.80
CA VAL A 6 0.66 8.71 -21.42
C VAL A 6 0.79 7.25 -21.04
N ILE A 7 0.85 6.98 -19.74
CA ILE A 7 0.68 5.62 -19.22
C ILE A 7 -0.82 5.41 -19.07
N ALA A 8 -1.35 4.42 -19.78
CA ALA A 8 -2.69 3.94 -19.49
C ALA A 8 -2.63 3.25 -18.14
N TYR A 9 -3.33 3.80 -17.15
CA TYR A 9 -3.57 3.10 -15.89
C TYR A 9 -4.21 1.75 -16.18
N GLU A 10 -3.93 0.78 -15.32
CA GLU A 10 -4.64 -0.50 -15.30
C GLU A 10 -6.15 -0.27 -15.39
N VAL A 11 -6.88 -1.09 -16.16
CA VAL A 11 -8.35 -1.07 -16.11
C VAL A 11 -8.74 -1.80 -14.82
N PRO A 12 -9.23 -1.09 -13.78
CA PRO A 12 -9.47 -1.73 -12.50
C PRO A 12 -10.56 -2.79 -12.68
N LEU A 13 -10.22 -4.03 -12.34
CA LEU A 13 -11.19 -5.11 -12.22
C LEU A 13 -11.93 -4.99 -10.89
N SER A 14 -13.05 -5.71 -10.73
CA SER A 14 -13.91 -5.56 -9.55
C SER A 14 -13.22 -5.85 -8.22
N ASP A 15 -12.22 -6.73 -8.22
CA ASP A 15 -11.37 -7.06 -7.09
C ASP A 15 -10.42 -5.93 -6.69
N HIS A 16 -9.88 -5.19 -7.66
CA HIS A 16 -9.08 -3.97 -7.43
C HIS A 16 -9.85 -2.97 -6.57
N GLY A 17 -10.98 -2.49 -7.10
CA GLY A 17 -11.80 -1.50 -6.41
C GLY A 17 -12.34 -2.03 -5.07
N ALA A 18 -12.65 -3.32 -4.98
CA ALA A 18 -13.12 -3.92 -3.74
C ALA A 18 -12.04 -3.93 -2.64
N VAL A 19 -10.77 -4.22 -2.99
CA VAL A 19 -9.65 -4.15 -2.04
C VAL A 19 -9.41 -2.71 -1.59
N VAL A 20 -9.37 -1.76 -2.53
CA VAL A 20 -9.20 -0.34 -2.24
C VAL A 20 -10.26 0.15 -1.25
N ILE A 21 -11.54 -0.10 -1.54
CA ILE A 21 -12.65 0.30 -0.68
C ILE A 21 -12.58 -0.39 0.68
N LYS A 22 -12.22 -1.67 0.73
CA LYS A 22 -12.14 -2.40 1.99
C LYS A 22 -11.03 -1.86 2.88
N PHE A 23 -9.87 -1.53 2.33
CA PHE A 23 -8.80 -0.90 3.10
C PHE A 23 -9.23 0.48 3.62
N ALA A 24 -9.81 1.33 2.76
CA ALA A 24 -10.35 2.63 3.17
C ALA A 24 -11.39 2.54 4.29
N PHE A 25 -12.26 1.51 4.24
CA PHE A 25 -13.25 1.25 5.28
C PHE A 25 -12.61 0.83 6.60
N LEU A 26 -11.70 -0.15 6.58
CA LEU A 26 -11.07 -0.66 7.81
C LEU A 26 -10.30 0.43 8.56
N ILE A 27 -9.55 1.26 7.85
CA ILE A 27 -8.77 2.33 8.48
C ILE A 27 -9.66 3.48 8.97
N HIS A 28 -10.78 3.75 8.29
CA HIS A 28 -11.77 4.73 8.74
C HIS A 28 -12.50 4.25 10.02
N GLU A 29 -12.85 2.96 10.10
CA GLU A 29 -13.42 2.38 11.32
C GLU A 29 -12.45 2.41 12.49
N TRP A 30 -11.16 2.23 12.21
CA TRP A 30 -10.11 2.33 13.22
C TRP A 30 -9.94 3.75 13.74
N ASP A 31 -9.86 4.74 12.85
CA ASP A 31 -9.75 6.15 13.23
C ASP A 31 -10.40 7.09 12.20
N ASP A 32 -11.45 7.77 12.65
CA ASP A 32 -12.21 8.71 11.82
C ASP A 32 -11.52 10.08 11.67
N GLN A 33 -10.34 10.31 12.29
CA GLN A 33 -9.56 11.53 12.09
C GLN A 33 -8.73 11.54 10.80
N LEU A 34 -8.73 10.42 10.07
CA LEU A 34 -8.09 10.27 8.78
C LEU A 34 -9.09 10.54 7.65
N ASN A 35 -8.63 11.26 6.64
CA ASN A 35 -9.30 11.42 5.37
C ASN A 35 -8.75 10.41 4.36
N GLN A 36 -9.67 9.73 3.69
CA GLN A 36 -9.39 8.78 2.61
C GLN A 36 -9.87 9.39 1.29
N ILE A 37 -9.02 9.40 0.26
CA ILE A 37 -9.37 9.91 -1.07
C ILE A 37 -8.96 8.85 -2.10
N VAL A 38 -9.91 8.42 -2.92
CA VAL A 38 -9.66 7.47 -4.02
C VAL A 38 -9.31 8.21 -5.30
N GLU A 39 -8.48 7.61 -6.14
CA GLU A 39 -8.12 8.11 -7.48
C GLU A 39 -7.61 9.56 -7.46
N GLU A 40 -6.72 9.87 -6.50
CA GLU A 40 -6.21 11.22 -6.33
C GLU A 40 -4.99 11.46 -7.21
N ASP A 41 -5.07 12.47 -8.07
CA ASP A 41 -3.91 12.96 -8.82
C ASP A 41 -2.93 13.66 -7.87
N LEU A 42 -1.68 13.20 -7.90
CA LEU A 42 -0.55 13.72 -7.15
C LEU A 42 0.51 14.25 -8.11
N VAL A 43 0.97 15.47 -7.87
CA VAL A 43 2.17 16.05 -8.47
C VAL A 43 3.36 15.41 -7.78
N LEU A 44 4.18 14.63 -8.47
CA LEU A 44 5.35 13.99 -7.85
C LEU A 44 6.67 14.70 -8.22
N GLU A 45 6.70 15.33 -9.39
CA GLU A 45 7.80 16.17 -9.90
C GLU A 45 7.22 17.23 -10.86
N ASP A 46 8.03 18.21 -11.30
CA ASP A 46 7.63 19.43 -12.05
C ASP A 46 6.65 19.23 -13.23
N THR A 47 6.57 18.02 -13.79
CA THR A 47 5.61 17.66 -14.85
C THR A 47 5.02 16.24 -14.71
N SER A 48 5.41 15.47 -13.69
CA SER A 48 4.96 14.09 -13.54
C SER A 48 3.79 14.02 -12.56
N HIS A 49 2.71 13.42 -13.03
CA HIS A 49 1.50 13.18 -12.27
C HIS A 49 1.24 11.69 -12.17
N CYS A 50 0.95 11.23 -10.97
CA CYS A 50 0.49 9.88 -10.69
C CYS A 50 -0.88 9.96 -10.02
N THR A 51 -1.79 9.07 -10.41
CA THR A 51 -3.10 8.92 -9.82
C THR A 51 -2.99 7.72 -8.90
N ALA A 52 -3.07 7.96 -7.61
CA ALA A 52 -2.99 6.90 -6.61
C ALA A 52 -4.38 6.28 -6.41
N ASP A 53 -4.44 4.95 -6.28
CA ASP A 53 -5.70 4.22 -6.04
C ASP A 53 -6.38 4.70 -4.76
N LEU A 54 -5.60 4.87 -3.68
CA LEU A 54 -6.04 5.44 -2.42
C LEU A 54 -4.94 6.23 -1.74
N THR A 55 -5.31 7.39 -1.23
CA THR A 55 -4.46 8.22 -0.39
C THR A 55 -5.11 8.45 0.97
N ILE A 56 -4.28 8.58 2.01
CA ILE A 56 -4.75 8.78 3.39
C ILE A 56 -3.92 9.87 4.07
N LYS A 57 -4.60 10.75 4.80
CA LYS A 57 -3.96 11.78 5.62
C LYS A 57 -4.75 12.19 6.85
N PRO A 58 -4.11 12.70 7.90
CA PRO A 58 -4.80 13.43 8.96
C PRO A 58 -5.64 14.59 8.42
N ARG A 59 -6.81 14.80 9.01
CA ARG A 59 -7.73 15.89 8.64
C ARG A 59 -7.17 17.28 8.88
N ASP A 60 -6.18 17.39 9.75
CA ASP A 60 -5.67 18.65 10.28
C ASP A 60 -4.27 19.01 9.77
N LEU A 61 -3.80 18.39 8.69
CA LEU A 61 -2.53 18.77 8.08
C LEU A 61 -2.54 20.25 7.67
N PRO A 62 -1.48 21.01 7.99
CA PRO A 62 -1.39 22.42 7.62
C PRO A 62 -1.31 22.57 6.10
N ARG A 63 -1.75 23.73 5.60
CA ARG A 63 -1.54 24.06 4.19
C ARG A 63 -0.04 24.13 3.88
N PRO A 64 0.41 23.53 2.76
CA PRO A 64 1.80 23.61 2.35
C PRO A 64 2.15 25.04 1.92
N ARG A 65 3.47 25.29 1.82
CA ARG A 65 3.96 26.54 1.23
C ARG A 65 3.67 26.54 -0.28
N PRO A 66 3.55 27.71 -0.91
CA PRO A 66 3.40 27.81 -2.36
C PRO A 66 4.49 27.03 -3.11
N GLY A 67 4.12 26.21 -4.09
CA GLY A 67 5.01 25.33 -4.85
C GLY A 67 5.23 23.93 -4.25
N HIS A 68 4.64 23.63 -3.08
CA HIS A 68 4.73 22.34 -2.40
C HIS A 68 3.35 21.67 -2.26
N GLU A 69 2.39 22.09 -3.06
CA GLU A 69 1.05 21.52 -3.09
C GLU A 69 1.05 20.15 -3.75
N SER A 70 0.29 19.22 -3.18
CA SER A 70 0.13 17.86 -3.72
C SER A 70 -0.57 17.81 -5.06
N ASN A 71 -1.45 18.79 -5.33
CA ASN A 71 -2.21 18.90 -6.57
C ASN A 71 -2.81 20.30 -6.75
N SER A 72 -3.60 20.47 -7.80
CA SER A 72 -4.26 21.73 -8.18
C SER A 72 -5.23 22.28 -7.13
N ASN A 73 -5.68 21.46 -6.17
CA ASN A 73 -6.51 21.92 -5.05
C ASN A 73 -5.71 22.61 -3.95
N GLY A 74 -4.38 22.59 -4.04
CA GLY A 74 -3.50 23.32 -3.13
C GLY A 74 -3.29 22.65 -1.76
N GLY A 75 -3.67 21.39 -1.62
CA GLY A 75 -3.60 20.65 -0.36
C GLY A 75 -2.22 20.08 -0.05
N PRO A 76 -1.93 19.74 1.22
CA PRO A 76 -0.71 19.03 1.57
C PRO A 76 -0.72 17.60 1.00
N TYR A 77 0.47 17.05 0.77
CA TYR A 77 0.63 15.63 0.47
C TYR A 77 0.06 14.77 1.57
N GLN A 78 -0.36 13.59 1.15
CA GLN A 78 -0.90 12.55 1.98
C GLN A 78 0.23 11.87 2.73
N THR A 79 -0.07 11.31 3.89
CA THR A 79 0.95 10.63 4.70
C THR A 79 1.11 9.18 4.25
N LEU A 80 0.06 8.57 3.70
CA LEU A 80 0.05 7.22 3.17
C LEU A 80 -0.53 7.20 1.75
N VAL A 81 0.14 6.44 0.87
CA VAL A 81 -0.39 6.01 -0.42
C VAL A 81 -0.55 4.49 -0.44
N PHE A 82 -1.66 4.02 -0.98
CA PHE A 82 -2.00 2.61 -1.11
C PHE A 82 -2.37 2.31 -2.57
N GLU A 83 -1.68 1.34 -3.16
CA GLU A 83 -1.88 0.90 -4.55
C GLU A 83 -2.26 -0.58 -4.59
N VAL A 84 -3.03 -0.96 -5.60
CA VAL A 84 -3.41 -2.34 -5.90
C VAL A 84 -3.05 -2.66 -7.34
N GLY A 85 -2.22 -3.67 -7.57
CA GLY A 85 -1.89 -4.10 -8.93
C GLY A 85 -2.44 -5.48 -9.25
N THR A 86 -3.28 -5.61 -10.28
CA THR A 86 -3.83 -6.90 -10.75
C THR A 86 -3.06 -7.46 -11.95
N THR A 87 -2.83 -6.65 -12.97
CA THR A 87 -2.05 -6.92 -14.18
C THR A 87 -0.69 -6.23 -14.17
N GLU A 88 -0.53 -5.15 -13.42
CA GLU A 88 0.74 -4.42 -13.29
C GLU A 88 1.90 -5.31 -12.81
N ALA A 89 3.11 -5.07 -13.32
CA ALA A 89 4.28 -5.79 -12.86
C ALA A 89 4.65 -5.37 -11.43
N VAL A 90 5.23 -6.30 -10.66
CA VAL A 90 5.76 -5.99 -9.32
C VAL A 90 6.81 -4.89 -9.38
N SER A 91 7.62 -4.87 -10.44
CA SER A 91 8.59 -3.81 -10.71
C SER A 91 7.93 -2.43 -10.83
N SER A 92 6.79 -2.33 -11.53
CA SER A 92 6.08 -1.07 -11.71
C SER A 92 5.56 -0.53 -10.38
N LEU A 93 4.99 -1.38 -9.54
CA LEU A 93 4.59 -1.02 -8.18
C LEU A 93 5.81 -0.61 -7.33
N HIS A 94 6.95 -1.28 -7.48
CA HIS A 94 8.17 -0.93 -6.76
C HIS A 94 8.73 0.43 -7.17
N ASP A 95 8.78 0.71 -8.47
CA ASP A 95 9.35 1.93 -9.04
C ASP A 95 8.60 3.20 -8.57
N LEU A 96 7.32 3.07 -8.21
CA LEU A 96 6.54 4.16 -7.61
C LEU A 96 7.13 4.64 -6.27
N SER A 97 7.81 3.78 -5.52
CA SER A 97 8.38 4.13 -4.21
C SER A 97 9.39 5.29 -4.32
N ALA A 98 10.22 5.31 -5.37
CA ALA A 98 11.18 6.39 -5.60
C ALA A 98 10.48 7.73 -5.87
N ARG A 99 9.30 7.69 -6.50
CA ARG A 99 8.52 8.90 -6.80
C ARG A 99 7.75 9.36 -5.57
N TYR A 100 7.08 8.44 -4.88
CA TYR A 100 6.38 8.75 -3.63
C TYR A 100 7.31 9.23 -2.54
N PHE A 101 8.57 8.81 -2.54
CA PHE A 101 9.58 9.26 -1.58
C PHE A 101 10.59 10.26 -2.14
N SER A 102 10.26 10.91 -3.26
CA SER A 102 11.09 11.99 -3.78
C SER A 102 11.18 13.15 -2.77
N PRO A 103 12.19 14.02 -2.90
CA PRO A 103 12.28 15.23 -2.07
C PRO A 103 11.12 16.22 -2.24
N GLN A 104 10.33 16.09 -3.31
CA GLN A 104 9.20 16.96 -3.60
C GLN A 104 7.99 16.67 -2.70
N THR A 105 7.83 15.43 -2.25
CA THR A 105 6.66 14.99 -1.50
C THR A 105 6.98 14.83 -0.01
N THR A 106 5.93 14.76 0.82
CA THR A 106 6.07 14.45 2.27
C THR A 106 5.42 13.12 2.66
N ILE A 107 5.08 12.27 1.69
CA ILE A 107 4.45 10.96 1.90
C ILE A 107 5.36 10.08 2.75
N GLN A 108 4.87 9.54 3.86
CA GLN A 108 5.69 8.74 4.79
C GLN A 108 5.57 7.24 4.55
N ILE A 109 4.42 6.78 4.08
CA ILE A 109 4.10 5.36 3.94
C ILE A 109 3.65 5.10 2.50
N TYR A 110 4.20 4.06 1.90
CA TYR A 110 3.68 3.52 0.65
C TYR A 110 3.41 2.02 0.85
N ILE A 111 2.17 1.61 0.59
CA ILE A 111 1.75 0.21 0.61
C ILE A 111 1.27 -0.17 -0.78
N ALA A 112 1.66 -1.36 -1.23
CA ALA A 112 1.15 -1.95 -2.45
C ALA A 112 0.66 -3.37 -2.22
N ILE A 113 -0.51 -3.69 -2.79
CA ILE A 113 -1.06 -5.05 -2.81
C ILE A 113 -0.96 -5.58 -4.24
N LYS A 114 -0.27 -6.70 -4.42
CA LYS A 114 -0.25 -7.41 -5.70
C LYS A 114 -1.25 -8.56 -5.66
N LEU A 115 -2.18 -8.58 -6.61
CA LEU A 115 -3.13 -9.66 -6.81
C LEU A 115 -2.81 -10.41 -8.11
N TYR A 116 -2.43 -11.69 -8.04
CA TYR A 116 -2.23 -12.49 -9.26
C TYR A 116 -3.55 -13.03 -9.81
N PRO A 117 -3.61 -13.47 -11.08
CA PRO A 117 -4.76 -14.20 -11.60
C PRO A 117 -5.10 -15.43 -10.76
N ILE A 118 -6.40 -15.78 -10.72
CA ILE A 118 -6.87 -17.02 -10.11
C ILE A 118 -6.30 -18.21 -10.91
N ARG A 119 -5.76 -19.19 -10.18
CA ARG A 119 -5.20 -20.43 -10.74
C ARG A 119 -6.30 -21.43 -11.11
N GLN A 120 -5.93 -22.47 -11.84
CA GLN A 120 -6.87 -23.54 -12.25
C GLN A 120 -7.52 -24.27 -11.08
N ASP A 121 -6.86 -24.32 -9.92
CA ASP A 121 -7.37 -24.92 -8.67
C ASP A 121 -8.20 -23.95 -7.82
N ASN A 122 -8.59 -22.79 -8.37
CA ASN A 122 -9.28 -21.69 -7.70
C ASN A 122 -8.50 -21.03 -6.55
N THR A 123 -7.21 -21.33 -6.41
CA THR A 123 -6.35 -20.59 -5.48
C THR A 123 -5.82 -19.31 -6.13
N ARG A 124 -5.38 -18.36 -5.30
CA ARG A 124 -4.86 -17.08 -5.77
C ARG A 124 -3.69 -16.65 -4.92
N ALA A 125 -2.58 -16.34 -5.57
CA ALA A 125 -1.43 -15.75 -4.89
C ALA A 125 -1.65 -14.25 -4.73
N MET A 126 -1.32 -13.72 -3.55
CA MET A 126 -1.41 -12.29 -3.22
C MET A 126 -0.30 -11.94 -2.23
N PHE A 127 0.22 -10.73 -2.30
CA PHE A 127 1.14 -10.25 -1.27
C PHE A 127 1.05 -8.74 -1.09
N ALA A 128 1.37 -8.32 0.13
CA ALA A 128 1.48 -6.93 0.52
C ALA A 128 2.95 -6.52 0.58
N MET A 129 3.20 -5.27 0.22
CA MET A 129 4.50 -4.61 0.23
C MET A 129 4.36 -3.32 1.03
N ARG A 130 5.30 -3.04 1.93
CA ARG A 130 5.37 -1.77 2.66
C ARG A 130 6.74 -1.11 2.48
N TYR A 131 6.69 0.19 2.31
CA TYR A 131 7.84 1.08 2.37
C TYR A 131 7.58 2.20 3.37
N LEU A 132 8.61 2.57 4.13
CA LEU A 132 8.57 3.68 5.07
C LEU A 132 9.67 4.68 4.73
N ARG A 133 9.33 5.96 4.63
CA ARG A 133 10.30 7.04 4.38
C ARG A 133 11.37 7.14 5.47
N THR A 134 11.02 6.81 6.70
CA THR A 134 11.89 6.90 7.88
C THR A 134 12.97 5.82 7.93
N ASN A 135 12.88 4.79 7.08
CA ASN A 135 13.91 3.76 6.98
C ASN A 135 15.20 4.32 6.34
N GLN A 136 16.34 3.73 6.70
CA GLN A 136 17.65 4.11 6.16
C GLN A 136 17.70 4.04 4.62
N HIS A 137 16.94 3.11 4.04
CA HIS A 137 16.78 2.94 2.60
C HIS A 137 15.28 2.95 2.26
N PRO A 138 14.66 4.12 2.06
CA PRO A 138 13.20 4.24 2.00
C PRO A 138 12.59 3.60 0.75
N THR A 139 13.38 3.37 -0.31
CA THR A 139 12.95 2.66 -1.52
C THR A 139 13.23 1.16 -1.46
N VAL A 140 13.62 0.62 -0.30
CA VAL A 140 13.74 -0.82 -0.06
C VAL A 140 12.56 -1.25 0.80
N LEU A 141 11.94 -2.37 0.44
CA LEU A 141 10.83 -2.94 1.21
C LEU A 141 11.29 -3.34 2.60
N ASP A 142 10.52 -2.92 3.60
CA ASP A 142 10.76 -3.32 4.98
C ASP A 142 9.92 -4.52 5.39
N VAL A 143 8.77 -4.72 4.73
CA VAL A 143 7.89 -5.86 4.96
C VAL A 143 7.28 -6.34 3.65
N VAL A 144 7.27 -7.67 3.47
CA VAL A 144 6.53 -8.36 2.43
C VAL A 144 5.77 -9.53 3.05
N ILE A 145 4.44 -9.53 2.95
CA ILE A 145 3.60 -10.61 3.50
C ILE A 145 2.82 -11.25 2.37
N SER A 146 3.11 -12.53 2.08
CA SER A 146 2.29 -13.36 1.18
C SER A 146 1.03 -13.80 1.92
N PHE A 147 -0.14 -13.40 1.46
CA PHE A 147 -1.41 -13.63 2.18
C PHE A 147 -2.50 -14.25 1.31
N GLY A 148 -2.18 -14.67 0.08
CA GLY A 148 -3.15 -15.36 -0.79
C GLY A 148 -3.51 -16.76 -0.31
N THR A 149 -4.42 -17.43 -1.02
CA THR A 149 -4.73 -18.86 -0.81
C THR A 149 -3.74 -19.80 -1.50
N ALA A 150 -2.74 -19.24 -2.18
CA ALA A 150 -1.67 -19.97 -2.84
C ALA A 150 -0.31 -19.30 -2.57
N PRO A 151 0.79 -20.07 -2.53
CA PRO A 151 2.13 -19.53 -2.37
C PRO A 151 2.55 -18.68 -3.58
N LEU A 152 3.44 -17.71 -3.36
CA LEU A 152 4.08 -16.98 -4.45
C LEU A 152 4.90 -17.92 -5.35
N HIS A 153 4.97 -17.62 -6.63
CA HIS A 153 5.81 -18.38 -7.56
C HIS A 153 7.30 -18.13 -7.27
N GLN A 154 8.16 -19.13 -7.45
CA GLN A 154 9.59 -19.03 -7.12
C GLN A 154 10.30 -17.90 -7.87
N SER A 155 9.86 -17.56 -9.08
CA SER A 155 10.41 -16.42 -9.83
C SER A 155 10.09 -15.08 -9.18
N VAL A 156 8.94 -14.95 -8.51
CA VAL A 156 8.56 -13.72 -7.79
C VAL A 156 9.41 -13.59 -6.52
N ILE A 157 9.59 -14.69 -5.79
CA ILE A 157 10.51 -14.73 -4.63
C ILE A 157 11.94 -14.39 -5.07
N GLY A 158 12.40 -14.98 -6.17
CA GLY A 158 13.71 -14.69 -6.75
C GLY A 158 13.86 -13.20 -7.11
N TYR A 159 12.82 -12.59 -7.69
CA TYR A 159 12.81 -11.17 -8.01
C TYR A 159 12.89 -10.28 -6.76
N LEU A 160 12.07 -10.57 -5.74
CA LEU A 160 12.09 -9.84 -4.47
C LEU A 160 13.47 -9.89 -3.81
N LEU A 161 14.08 -11.08 -3.75
CA LEU A 161 15.38 -11.28 -3.10
C LEU A 161 16.55 -10.66 -3.89
N ASN A 162 16.60 -10.89 -5.19
CA ASN A 162 17.80 -10.59 -5.99
C ASN A 162 17.74 -9.24 -6.69
N ASP A 163 16.58 -8.87 -7.24
CA ASP A 163 16.44 -7.64 -8.02
C ASP A 163 16.01 -6.47 -7.14
N MET A 164 15.06 -6.69 -6.23
CA MET A 164 14.59 -5.65 -5.30
C MET A 164 15.40 -5.59 -3.99
N SER A 165 16.37 -6.50 -3.82
CA SER A 165 17.26 -6.57 -2.65
C SER A 165 16.51 -6.62 -1.30
N VAL A 166 15.33 -7.25 -1.28
CA VAL A 166 14.55 -7.40 -0.05
C VAL A 166 15.25 -8.43 0.85
N PRO A 167 15.56 -8.09 2.12
CA PRO A 167 16.08 -9.08 3.06
C PRO A 167 15.11 -10.26 3.21
N ASP A 168 15.61 -11.49 3.16
CA ASP A 168 14.77 -12.70 3.23
C ASP A 168 13.91 -12.75 4.50
N ALA A 169 14.45 -12.26 5.63
CA ALA A 169 13.74 -12.15 6.90
C ALA A 169 12.51 -11.22 6.85
N ASN A 170 12.44 -10.33 5.87
CA ASN A 170 11.31 -9.42 5.68
C ASN A 170 10.21 -10.03 4.79
N ILE A 171 10.41 -11.23 4.23
CA ILE A 171 9.44 -11.91 3.37
C ILE A 171 8.78 -13.08 4.11
N THR A 172 7.54 -12.89 4.54
CA THR A 172 6.80 -13.83 5.39
C THR A 172 5.47 -14.27 4.75
N GLY A 173 4.72 -15.13 5.46
CA GLY A 173 3.38 -15.57 5.07
C GLY A 173 3.33 -16.84 4.22
N VAL A 174 2.24 -17.02 3.49
CA VAL A 174 1.84 -18.29 2.85
C VAL A 174 2.95 -18.84 1.94
N GLY A 175 3.42 -20.04 2.28
CA GLY A 175 4.40 -20.80 1.52
C GLY A 175 5.84 -20.32 1.61
N ARG A 176 6.19 -19.48 2.59
CA ARG A 176 7.58 -19.04 2.81
C ARG A 176 8.42 -20.04 3.59
N SER A 177 7.82 -20.83 4.46
CA SER A 177 8.45 -21.91 5.22
C SER A 177 7.53 -23.12 5.34
N ASP A 178 8.08 -24.26 5.74
CA ASP A 178 7.29 -25.49 5.97
C ASP A 178 6.27 -25.32 7.11
N ASP A 179 6.55 -24.42 8.05
CA ASP A 179 5.67 -24.10 9.19
C ASP A 179 4.69 -22.94 8.88
N ALA A 180 4.71 -22.38 7.67
CA ALA A 180 3.85 -21.26 7.31
C ALA A 180 2.37 -21.68 7.36
N ILE A 181 1.61 -21.05 8.26
CA ILE A 181 0.17 -21.28 8.41
C ILE A 181 -0.63 -20.61 7.30
N ALA A 182 -1.86 -21.05 7.05
CA ALA A 182 -2.73 -20.40 6.06
C ALA A 182 -3.31 -19.08 6.58
N CYS A 183 -3.47 -18.09 5.70
CA CYS A 183 -4.25 -16.88 5.97
C CYS A 183 -5.76 -17.20 5.83
N ASN A 184 -6.36 -17.81 6.85
CA ASN A 184 -7.71 -18.39 6.77
C ASN A 184 -8.68 -17.90 7.86
N GLY A 185 -8.27 -16.93 8.68
CA GLY A 185 -9.11 -16.34 9.70
C GLY A 185 -8.64 -14.94 10.09
N PRO A 186 -9.51 -14.16 10.74
CA PRO A 186 -9.18 -12.82 11.20
C PRO A 186 -8.11 -12.85 12.28
N SER A 187 -7.37 -11.75 12.38
CA SER A 187 -6.44 -11.45 13.48
C SER A 187 -5.33 -12.50 13.68
N ILE A 188 -4.95 -13.22 12.64
CA ILE A 188 -3.77 -14.10 12.68
C ILE A 188 -2.53 -13.19 12.69
N PRO A 189 -1.63 -13.32 13.69
CA PRO A 189 -0.49 -12.41 13.85
C PRO A 189 0.40 -12.27 12.61
N ASP A 190 0.70 -13.38 11.93
CA ASP A 190 1.55 -13.40 10.73
C ASP A 190 0.95 -12.64 9.53
N TYR A 191 -0.33 -12.30 9.60
CA TYR A 191 -1.10 -11.61 8.55
C TYR A 191 -1.55 -10.22 8.96
N GLN A 192 -0.98 -9.66 10.03
CA GLN A 192 -1.19 -8.26 10.42
C GLN A 192 -0.08 -7.40 9.83
N LEU A 193 -0.43 -6.50 8.91
CA LEU A 193 0.50 -5.48 8.42
C LEU A 193 0.32 -4.21 9.24
N ASN A 194 1.23 -3.97 10.19
CA ASN A 194 1.20 -2.75 10.98
C ASN A 194 1.44 -1.51 10.09
N ILE A 195 0.71 -0.44 10.36
CA ILE A 195 0.85 0.88 9.76
C ILE A 195 1.19 1.85 10.89
N PRO A 196 2.46 2.24 11.04
CA PRO A 196 2.91 3.03 12.17
C PRO A 196 2.21 4.38 12.28
N ALA A 197 1.74 4.72 13.49
CA ALA A 197 1.04 5.97 13.72
C ALA A 197 1.92 7.21 13.58
N ALA A 198 3.20 7.11 13.93
CA ALA A 198 4.12 8.25 13.83
C ALA A 198 4.25 8.75 12.38
N GLU A 199 4.38 7.83 11.44
CA GLU A 199 4.41 8.09 10.01
C GLU A 199 3.02 8.49 9.49
N LEU A 200 1.95 7.81 9.91
CA LEU A 200 0.58 8.06 9.45
C LEU A 200 0.06 9.44 9.88
N TYR A 201 0.44 9.91 11.07
CA TYR A 201 0.07 11.23 11.61
C TYR A 201 1.14 12.30 11.42
N ASN A 202 2.19 12.03 10.64
CA ASN A 202 3.28 12.98 10.44
C ASN A 202 2.78 14.33 9.91
N GLY A 203 3.08 15.40 10.66
CA GLY A 203 2.67 16.77 10.33
C GLY A 203 1.28 17.17 10.81
N SER A 204 0.53 16.27 11.48
CA SER A 204 -0.73 16.60 12.16
C SER A 204 -0.49 17.67 13.23
N LEU A 205 -1.41 18.64 13.32
CA LEU A 205 -1.36 19.72 14.32
C LEU A 205 -1.78 19.23 15.71
N ASN A 206 -2.66 18.23 15.76
CA ASN A 206 -3.15 17.60 16.96
C ASN A 206 -2.27 16.41 17.42
N GLY A 207 -1.34 15.98 16.56
CA GLY A 207 -0.45 14.85 16.83
C GLY A 207 -1.17 13.50 16.70
N ILE A 208 -0.59 12.46 17.30
CA ILE A 208 -1.15 11.11 17.30
C ILE A 208 -2.26 11.01 18.37
N PRO A 209 -3.48 10.56 18.03
CA PRO A 209 -4.51 10.30 19.02
C PRO A 209 -4.05 9.29 20.08
N PRO A 210 -4.37 9.47 21.38
CA PRO A 210 -3.89 8.58 22.44
C PRO A 210 -4.22 7.09 22.26
N ASN A 211 -5.33 6.78 21.60
CA ASN A 211 -5.78 5.41 21.30
C ASN A 211 -5.19 4.83 20.00
N ALA A 212 -4.43 5.63 19.23
CA ALA A 212 -3.85 5.24 17.95
C ALA A 212 -2.33 5.06 18.03
N VAL A 213 -1.70 5.19 19.21
CA VAL A 213 -0.24 5.25 19.37
C VAL A 213 0.52 4.04 18.81
N ASP A 214 -0.09 2.86 18.83
CA ASP A 214 0.52 1.62 18.35
C ASP A 214 0.39 1.44 16.81
N GLY A 215 -0.31 2.36 16.15
CA GLY A 215 -0.61 2.26 14.72
C GLY A 215 -1.84 1.42 14.42
N PHE A 216 -2.04 1.18 13.13
CA PHE A 216 -3.14 0.40 12.60
C PHE A 216 -2.64 -0.93 12.07
N ASP A 217 -3.12 -2.02 12.64
CA ASP A 217 -2.85 -3.36 12.10
C ASP A 217 -3.85 -3.69 11.00
N LEU A 218 -3.39 -3.62 9.75
CA LEU A 218 -4.19 -4.05 8.62
C LEU A 218 -4.25 -5.58 8.59
N ASP A 219 -5.44 -6.12 8.85
CA ASP A 219 -5.71 -7.55 8.73
C ASP A 219 -5.77 -7.98 7.26
N LEU A 220 -4.72 -8.64 6.78
CA LEU A 220 -4.63 -9.08 5.38
C LEU A 220 -5.63 -10.21 5.05
N TRP A 221 -6.21 -10.88 6.05
CA TRP A 221 -7.31 -11.81 5.80
C TRP A 221 -8.58 -11.10 5.31
N GLU A 222 -8.88 -9.92 5.86
CA GLU A 222 -10.01 -9.08 5.42
C GLU A 222 -9.82 -8.64 3.96
N ILE A 223 -8.59 -8.29 3.60
CA ILE A 223 -8.19 -7.95 2.22
C ILE A 223 -8.30 -9.16 1.29
N GLN A 224 -7.75 -10.32 1.70
CA GLN A 224 -7.84 -11.57 0.94
C GLN A 224 -9.29 -11.91 0.60
N ARG A 225 -10.16 -11.90 1.62
CA ARG A 225 -11.57 -12.25 1.49
C ARG A 225 -12.25 -11.36 0.48
N LYS A 226 -11.97 -10.06 0.50
CA LYS A 226 -12.55 -9.10 -0.44
C LYS A 226 -12.02 -9.27 -1.86
N ALA A 227 -10.72 -9.54 -2.03
CA ALA A 227 -10.12 -9.83 -3.32
C ALA A 227 -10.65 -11.13 -3.96
N LEU A 228 -11.03 -12.13 -3.15
CA LEU A 228 -11.63 -13.38 -3.62
C LEU A 228 -13.14 -13.26 -3.89
N ASN A 229 -13.82 -12.35 -3.18
CA ASN A 229 -15.28 -12.21 -3.21
C ASN A 229 -15.70 -10.73 -3.36
N PRO A 230 -15.36 -10.06 -4.48
CA PRO A 230 -15.52 -8.61 -4.60
C PRO A 230 -16.98 -8.12 -4.55
N HIS A 231 -17.95 -9.01 -4.80
CA HIS A 231 -19.37 -8.67 -4.85
C HIS A 231 -20.16 -8.94 -3.56
N TYR A 232 -19.51 -9.48 -2.52
CA TYR A 232 -20.17 -9.78 -1.24
C TYR A 232 -19.83 -8.71 -0.20
N TYR A 233 -20.86 -8.09 0.38
CA TYR A 233 -20.75 -7.04 1.41
C TYR A 233 -20.53 -7.64 2.79
#